data_AF-A0A1H9IE98-F1
#
_entry.id   AF-A0A1H9IE98-F1
#
_cell.length_a   1.000
_cell.length_b   1.000
_cell.length_c   1.000
_cell.angle_alpha   90.00
_cell.angle_beta   90.00
_cell.angle_gamma   90.00
#
_symmetry.space_group_name_H-M   'P 1'
#
loop_
_entity.id
_entity.type
_entity.pdbx_description
1 polymer ?
#
loop_
_entity_poly.entity_id
_entity_poly.type
_entity_poly.pdbx_seq_one_letter_code
_entity_poly.pdbx_strand_id
1 'polypeptide(L)'
;MERTPALKPLLLLDLDGVLRSFPPIAPEVAARAFEPSLLRRAVTGQITDEQWRKEADFPVSTGEVIAEALALVRMARRQCFVALLTNATTRLEEDLVALGLDAEVDAVFNSARLGLAKPDPAVYRRVLDELGYSTGVFCDDTAENAAAASEAGLDGVHVPDVAALRRALAVRDLIPPTVLLILPDRDEAEELAAELLEAGWGPCHVHRDMLAGEDDAEDVDWVVELTTAPDGSPASAHRAELDELAEEHDGFTGD
;
A
#
# COMPACT_ATOMS: atom_id res chain seq x y z
N MET A 1 29.32 7.30 -24.51
CA MET A 1 28.29 6.31 -24.15
C MET A 1 27.48 6.96 -23.05
N GLU A 2 26.44 7.71 -23.43
CA GLU A 2 25.51 8.30 -22.46
C GLU A 2 24.88 7.15 -21.67
N ARG A 3 25.08 7.15 -20.35
CA ARG A 3 24.34 6.24 -19.48
C ARG A 3 22.90 6.74 -19.49
N THR A 4 22.01 6.00 -20.13
CA THR A 4 20.56 6.15 -19.91
C THR A 4 20.34 6.18 -18.40
N PRO A 5 19.66 7.21 -17.84
CA PRO A 5 19.38 7.22 -16.41
C PRO A 5 18.64 5.93 -16.05
N ALA A 6 19.10 5.24 -15.01
CA ALA A 6 18.42 4.04 -14.54
C ALA A 6 17.00 4.43 -14.11
N LEU A 7 16.01 3.68 -14.60
CA LEU A 7 14.64 3.83 -14.13
C LEU A 7 14.60 3.59 -12.61
N LYS A 8 13.82 4.40 -11.88
CA LYS A 8 13.50 4.10 -10.48
C LYS A 8 12.85 2.71 -10.41
N PRO A 9 12.92 1.97 -9.29
CA PRO A 9 12.15 0.73 -9.14
C PRO A 9 10.66 0.94 -9.47
N LEU A 10 9.98 -0.11 -9.94
CA LEU A 10 8.55 -0.09 -10.24
C LEU A 10 7.76 -0.76 -9.12
N LEU A 11 6.75 -0.05 -8.61
CA LEU A 11 5.70 -0.59 -7.75
C LEU A 11 4.35 -0.53 -8.50
N LEU A 12 3.79 -1.69 -8.79
CA LEU A 12 2.43 -1.86 -9.27
C LEU A 12 1.52 -2.24 -8.09
N LEU A 13 0.38 -1.59 -7.99
CA LEU A 13 -0.59 -1.85 -6.92
C LEU A 13 -1.95 -2.19 -7.51
N ASP A 14 -2.66 -3.12 -6.89
CA ASP A 14 -4.11 -3.10 -7.00
C ASP A 14 -4.70 -1.85 -6.31
N LEU A 15 -5.97 -1.57 -6.60
CA LEU A 15 -6.74 -0.51 -5.98
C LEU A 15 -7.69 -1.06 -4.92
N ASP A 16 -8.60 -1.95 -5.33
CA ASP A 16 -9.65 -2.47 -4.45
C ASP A 16 -9.05 -3.48 -3.48
N GLY A 17 -9.34 -3.33 -2.19
CA GLY A 17 -8.72 -4.11 -1.11
C GLY A 17 -7.34 -3.62 -0.68
N VAL A 18 -6.66 -2.78 -1.48
CA VAL A 18 -5.32 -2.25 -1.18
C VAL A 18 -5.34 -0.75 -0.81
N LEU A 19 -5.87 0.10 -1.69
CA LEU A 19 -5.96 1.57 -1.49
C LEU A 19 -7.40 2.05 -1.33
N ARG A 20 -8.37 1.25 -1.75
CA ARG A 20 -9.79 1.56 -1.71
C ARG A 20 -10.56 0.40 -1.12
N SER A 21 -11.49 0.70 -0.22
CA SER A 21 -12.43 -0.28 0.32
C SER A 21 -13.86 0.07 -0.10
N PHE A 22 -14.72 -0.95 -0.08
CA PHE A 22 -16.16 -0.78 -0.30
C PHE A 22 -16.92 -1.30 0.93
N PRO A 23 -18.07 -0.70 1.26
CA PRO A 23 -18.94 -1.25 2.29
C PRO A 23 -19.44 -2.64 1.86
N PRO A 24 -19.80 -3.51 2.82
CA PRO A 24 -20.40 -4.81 2.52
C PRO A 24 -21.63 -4.66 1.61
N ILE A 25 -21.69 -5.48 0.57
CA ILE A 25 -22.82 -5.53 -0.37
C ILE A 25 -23.74 -6.69 -0.03
N ALA A 26 -25.02 -6.58 -0.40
CA ALA A 26 -25.98 -7.65 -0.19
C ALA A 26 -25.57 -8.92 -0.98
N PRO A 27 -25.64 -10.13 -0.39
CA PRO A 27 -25.16 -11.36 -1.03
C PRO A 27 -25.77 -11.63 -2.42
N GLU A 28 -27.04 -11.31 -2.62
CA GLU A 28 -27.74 -11.45 -3.91
C GLU A 28 -27.26 -10.46 -4.98
N VAL A 29 -26.82 -9.27 -4.57
CA VAL A 29 -26.19 -8.30 -5.46
C VAL A 29 -24.78 -8.79 -5.80
N ALA A 30 -24.02 -9.26 -4.80
CA ALA A 30 -22.68 -9.82 -4.99
C ALA A 30 -22.68 -10.99 -5.97
N ALA A 31 -23.60 -11.94 -5.80
CA ALA A 31 -23.70 -13.14 -6.65
C ALA A 31 -23.96 -12.79 -8.12
N ARG A 32 -24.70 -11.70 -8.41
CA ARG A 32 -24.92 -11.21 -9.77
C ARG A 32 -23.71 -10.44 -10.28
N ALA A 33 -23.22 -9.48 -9.49
CA ALA A 33 -22.13 -8.57 -9.84
C ALA A 33 -20.81 -9.29 -10.18
N PHE A 34 -20.52 -10.36 -9.44
CA PHE A 34 -19.31 -11.16 -9.57
C PHE A 34 -19.55 -12.50 -10.30
N GLU A 35 -20.69 -12.66 -10.98
CA GLU A 35 -20.88 -13.78 -11.90
C GLU A 35 -19.77 -13.75 -12.96
N PRO A 36 -19.02 -14.86 -13.19
CA PRO A 36 -17.80 -14.82 -13.99
C PRO A 36 -17.95 -14.21 -15.40
N SER A 37 -19.06 -14.50 -16.10
CA SER A 37 -19.26 -13.99 -17.46
C SER A 37 -19.56 -12.48 -17.47
N LEU A 38 -20.39 -12.01 -16.54
CA LEU A 38 -20.75 -10.60 -16.41
C LEU A 38 -19.55 -9.79 -15.93
N LEU A 39 -18.86 -10.27 -14.90
CA LEU A 39 -17.65 -9.62 -14.37
C LEU A 39 -16.59 -9.50 -15.46
N ARG A 40 -16.29 -10.59 -16.18
CA ARG A 40 -15.29 -10.58 -17.27
C ARG A 40 -15.64 -9.54 -18.33
N ARG A 41 -16.91 -9.45 -18.75
CA ARG A 41 -17.35 -8.43 -19.73
C ARG A 41 -17.10 -7.02 -19.21
N ALA A 42 -17.37 -6.76 -17.93
CA ALA A 42 -17.19 -5.44 -17.33
C ALA A 42 -15.71 -5.07 -17.19
N VAL A 43 -14.89 -5.94 -16.58
CA VAL A 43 -13.47 -5.65 -16.31
C VAL A 43 -12.59 -5.70 -17.56
N THR A 44 -13.09 -6.22 -18.69
CA THR A 44 -12.40 -6.15 -19.99
C THR A 44 -13.00 -5.09 -20.92
N GLY A 45 -13.92 -4.25 -20.41
CA GLY A 45 -14.49 -3.12 -21.15
C GLY A 45 -15.44 -3.49 -22.29
N GLN A 46 -15.91 -4.74 -22.35
CA GLN A 46 -16.91 -5.18 -23.33
C GLN A 46 -18.29 -4.58 -23.04
N ILE A 47 -18.55 -4.23 -21.78
CA ILE A 47 -19.70 -3.43 -21.35
C ILE A 47 -19.22 -2.27 -20.49
N THR A 48 -20.02 -1.20 -20.47
CA THR A 48 -19.76 -0.07 -19.58
C THR A 48 -20.10 -0.40 -18.13
N ASP A 49 -19.56 0.39 -17.21
CA ASP A 49 -19.95 0.38 -15.80
C ASP A 49 -21.48 0.50 -15.61
N GLU A 50 -22.13 1.40 -16.33
CA GLU A 50 -23.59 1.60 -16.24
C GLU A 50 -24.36 0.34 -16.67
N GLN A 51 -23.91 -0.32 -17.75
CA GLN A 51 -24.49 -1.57 -18.21
C GLN A 51 -24.28 -2.69 -17.19
N TRP A 52 -23.07 -2.84 -16.66
CA TRP A 52 -22.75 -3.82 -15.62
C TRP A 52 -23.61 -3.60 -14.37
N ARG A 53 -23.66 -2.38 -13.83
CA ARG A 53 -24.48 -2.03 -12.67
C ARG A 53 -25.96 -2.31 -12.90
N LYS A 54 -26.47 -2.05 -14.11
CA LYS A 54 -27.86 -2.34 -14.46
C LYS A 54 -28.14 -3.85 -14.51
N GLU A 55 -27.26 -4.64 -15.11
CA GLU A 55 -27.40 -6.11 -15.17
C GLU A 55 -27.26 -6.75 -13.77
N ALA A 56 -26.36 -6.20 -12.94
CA ALA A 56 -26.08 -6.67 -11.59
C ALA A 56 -27.02 -6.11 -10.52
N ASP A 57 -27.80 -5.06 -10.84
CA ASP A 57 -28.58 -4.25 -9.88
C ASP A 57 -27.68 -3.71 -8.76
N PHE A 58 -26.51 -3.21 -9.15
CA PHE A 58 -25.45 -2.75 -8.26
C PHE A 58 -25.54 -1.22 -8.07
N PRO A 59 -25.56 -0.72 -6.82
CA PRO A 59 -25.69 0.71 -6.55
C PRO A 59 -24.42 1.47 -6.97
N VAL A 60 -24.56 2.75 -7.29
CA VAL A 60 -23.38 3.61 -7.46
C VAL A 60 -22.69 3.75 -6.11
N SER A 61 -21.39 3.44 -6.08
CA SER A 61 -20.53 3.70 -4.94
C SER A 61 -19.14 4.01 -5.46
N THR A 62 -18.48 5.01 -4.89
CA THR A 62 -17.07 5.34 -5.18
C THR A 62 -16.11 4.59 -4.28
N GLY A 63 -16.60 3.91 -3.22
CA GLY A 63 -15.76 3.39 -2.14
C GLY A 63 -15.17 4.49 -1.27
N GLU A 64 -14.25 4.10 -0.38
CA GLU A 64 -13.52 4.99 0.52
C GLU A 64 -12.01 4.72 0.41
N VAL A 65 -11.21 5.78 0.54
CA VAL A 65 -9.74 5.67 0.54
C VAL A 65 -9.28 5.07 1.87
N ILE A 66 -8.39 4.08 1.79
CA ILE A 66 -7.70 3.54 2.95
C ILE A 66 -6.53 4.48 3.27
N ALA A 67 -6.75 5.39 4.23
CA ALA A 67 -5.85 6.50 4.52
C ALA A 67 -4.41 6.05 4.84
N GLU A 68 -4.25 4.98 5.62
CA GLU A 68 -2.93 4.45 5.98
C GLU A 68 -2.19 3.88 4.76
N ALA A 69 -2.89 3.13 3.89
CA ALA A 69 -2.31 2.62 2.64
C ALA A 69 -1.90 3.76 1.71
N LEU A 70 -2.68 4.84 1.65
CA LEU A 70 -2.30 6.02 0.87
C LEU A 70 -1.04 6.71 1.44
N ALA A 71 -0.89 6.78 2.76
CA ALA A 71 0.33 7.31 3.38
C ALA A 71 1.57 6.48 2.96
N LEU A 72 1.46 5.15 2.96
CA LEU A 72 2.50 4.24 2.47
C LEU A 72 2.85 4.49 1.00
N VAL A 73 1.84 4.70 0.14
CA VAL A 73 2.06 5.01 -1.27
C VAL A 73 2.82 6.32 -1.45
N ARG A 74 2.46 7.36 -0.68
CA ARG A 74 3.16 8.65 -0.72
C ARG A 74 4.62 8.53 -0.28
N MET A 75 4.91 7.69 0.72
CA MET A 75 6.28 7.36 1.11
C MET A 75 7.01 6.61 -0.01
N ALA A 76 6.37 5.58 -0.57
CA ALA A 76 6.95 4.74 -1.62
C ALA A 76 7.28 5.52 -2.89
N ARG A 77 6.41 6.44 -3.29
CA ARG A 77 6.58 7.26 -4.49
C ARG A 77 7.80 8.19 -4.44
N ARG A 78 8.35 8.46 -3.24
CA ARG A 78 9.64 9.17 -3.12
C ARG A 78 10.78 8.32 -3.68
N GLN A 79 10.70 6.99 -3.51
CA GLN A 79 11.76 6.02 -3.84
C GLN A 79 11.55 5.30 -5.17
N CYS A 80 10.30 5.09 -5.59
CA CYS A 80 9.94 4.30 -6.77
C CYS A 80 8.94 5.02 -7.69
N PHE A 81 8.73 4.47 -8.88
CA PHE A 81 7.61 4.82 -9.75
C PHE A 81 6.40 3.98 -9.34
N VAL A 82 5.29 4.63 -9.01
CA VAL A 82 4.09 3.94 -8.51
C VAL A 82 2.99 3.98 -9.58
N ALA A 83 2.44 2.82 -9.93
CA ALA A 83 1.30 2.75 -10.83
C ALA A 83 0.22 1.79 -10.33
N LEU A 84 -1.03 2.06 -10.70
CA LEU A 84 -2.14 1.14 -10.46
C LEU A 84 -2.29 0.16 -11.61
N LEU A 85 -2.52 -1.12 -11.29
CA LEU A 85 -3.01 -2.14 -12.21
C LEU A 85 -4.21 -2.83 -11.56
N THR A 86 -5.41 -2.42 -11.97
CA THR A 86 -6.63 -2.85 -11.31
C THR A 86 -7.68 -3.40 -12.29
N ASN A 87 -8.38 -4.45 -11.82
CA ASN A 87 -9.52 -5.00 -12.52
C ASN A 87 -10.74 -4.15 -12.23
N ALA A 88 -11.04 -3.17 -13.09
CA ALA A 88 -12.11 -2.21 -12.86
C ALA A 88 -13.00 -2.03 -14.08
N THR A 89 -14.13 -1.33 -13.89
CA THR A 89 -15.05 -0.99 -14.97
C THR A 89 -14.60 0.28 -15.71
N THR A 90 -15.36 0.69 -16.73
CA THR A 90 -15.11 1.94 -17.48
C THR A 90 -15.28 3.22 -16.68
N ARG A 91 -15.63 3.12 -15.39
CA ARG A 91 -15.84 4.26 -14.48
C ARG A 91 -14.60 4.62 -13.66
N LEU A 92 -13.60 3.74 -13.59
CA LEU A 92 -12.44 3.88 -12.70
C LEU A 92 -11.84 5.29 -12.69
N GLU A 93 -11.62 5.88 -13.86
CA GLU A 93 -10.95 7.19 -13.95
C GLU A 93 -11.77 8.31 -13.28
N GLU A 94 -13.10 8.25 -13.36
CA GLU A 94 -13.98 9.20 -12.65
C GLU A 94 -13.92 9.00 -11.13
N ASP A 95 -13.90 7.74 -10.68
CA ASP A 95 -13.83 7.42 -9.26
C ASP A 95 -12.49 7.86 -8.65
N LEU A 96 -11.37 7.67 -9.37
CA LEU A 96 -10.05 8.12 -8.92
C LEU A 96 -10.00 9.64 -8.72
N VAL A 97 -10.58 10.42 -9.64
CA VAL A 97 -10.68 11.89 -9.50
C VAL A 97 -11.57 12.25 -8.30
N ALA A 98 -12.71 11.57 -8.12
CA ALA A 98 -13.61 11.83 -7.01
C ALA A 98 -12.97 11.55 -5.64
N LEU A 99 -12.08 10.55 -5.58
CA LEU A 99 -11.32 10.16 -4.39
C LEU A 99 -10.02 10.96 -4.22
N GLY A 100 -9.61 11.74 -5.22
CA GLY A 100 -8.33 12.46 -5.24
C GLY A 100 -7.11 11.54 -5.38
N LEU A 101 -7.29 10.31 -5.90
CA LEU A 101 -6.21 9.32 -6.08
C LEU A 101 -5.50 9.47 -7.44
N ASP A 102 -6.06 10.21 -8.38
CA ASP A 102 -5.50 10.42 -9.72
C ASP A 102 -4.15 11.16 -9.71
N ALA A 103 -3.89 11.96 -8.66
CA ALA A 103 -2.63 12.67 -8.46
C ALA A 103 -1.62 11.93 -7.55
N GLU A 104 -2.03 10.82 -6.92
CA GLU A 104 -1.26 10.09 -5.91
C GLU A 104 -0.34 9.03 -6.52
N VAL A 105 -0.59 8.66 -7.78
CA VAL A 105 0.19 7.68 -8.54
C VAL A 105 0.74 8.28 -9.84
N ASP A 106 1.76 7.65 -10.41
CA ASP A 106 2.42 8.12 -11.63
C ASP A 106 1.77 7.61 -12.91
N ALA A 107 1.05 6.48 -12.83
CA ALA A 107 0.26 5.93 -13.95
C ALA A 107 -0.90 5.05 -13.46
N VAL A 108 -1.92 4.88 -14.32
CA VAL A 108 -3.10 4.05 -14.05
C VAL A 108 -3.35 3.12 -15.23
N PHE A 109 -3.41 1.82 -14.96
CA PHE A 109 -3.72 0.76 -15.90
C PHE A 109 -5.05 0.12 -15.52
N ASN A 110 -6.11 0.62 -16.16
CA ASN A 110 -7.46 0.09 -16.05
C ASN A 110 -7.64 -1.12 -16.97
N SER A 111 -7.96 -2.29 -16.43
CA SER A 111 -8.21 -3.51 -17.20
C SER A 111 -9.28 -3.32 -18.30
N ALA A 112 -10.32 -2.51 -18.04
CA ALA A 112 -11.37 -2.26 -19.01
C ALA A 112 -10.88 -1.48 -20.23
N ARG A 113 -9.81 -0.67 -20.09
CA ARG A 113 -9.16 0.03 -21.21
C ARG A 113 -8.18 -0.86 -21.95
N LEU A 114 -7.53 -1.77 -21.23
CA LEU A 114 -6.56 -2.71 -21.79
C LEU A 114 -7.23 -3.88 -22.53
N GLY A 115 -8.47 -4.21 -22.19
CA GLY A 115 -9.14 -5.42 -22.68
C GLY A 115 -8.56 -6.72 -22.11
N LEU A 116 -7.66 -6.61 -21.13
CA LEU A 116 -6.97 -7.68 -20.42
C LEU A 116 -7.16 -7.46 -18.93
N ALA A 117 -7.37 -8.54 -18.18
CA ALA A 117 -7.64 -8.48 -16.75
C ALA A 117 -6.79 -9.51 -16.00
N LYS A 118 -6.42 -9.18 -14.77
CA LYS A 118 -5.81 -10.14 -13.83
C LYS A 118 -6.78 -11.32 -13.62
N PRO A 119 -6.29 -12.57 -13.46
CA PRO A 119 -4.90 -12.98 -13.34
C PRO A 119 -4.22 -13.34 -14.68
N ASP A 120 -4.71 -12.90 -15.85
CA ASP A 120 -4.08 -13.24 -17.13
C ASP A 120 -2.64 -12.68 -17.21
N PRO A 121 -1.59 -13.52 -17.38
CA PRO A 121 -0.20 -13.06 -17.46
C PRO A 121 0.05 -12.00 -18.53
N ALA A 122 -0.78 -11.93 -19.57
CA ALA A 122 -0.67 -10.94 -20.64
C ALA A 122 -0.89 -9.50 -20.14
N VAL A 123 -1.71 -9.29 -19.10
CA VAL A 123 -1.96 -7.92 -18.58
C VAL A 123 -0.71 -7.34 -17.95
N TYR A 124 0.01 -8.13 -17.15
CA TYR A 124 1.25 -7.72 -16.49
C TYR A 124 2.35 -7.39 -17.50
N ARG A 125 2.55 -8.27 -18.50
CA ARG A 125 3.52 -8.04 -19.58
C ARG A 125 3.19 -6.77 -20.37
N ARG A 126 1.91 -6.55 -20.67
CA ARG A 126 1.45 -5.35 -21.39
C ARG A 126 1.79 -4.06 -20.63
N VAL A 127 1.63 -4.05 -19.30
CA VAL A 127 1.97 -2.90 -18.44
C VAL A 127 3.49 -2.69 -18.38
N LEU A 128 4.26 -3.76 -18.18
CA LEU A 128 5.73 -3.72 -18.18
C LEU A 128 6.28 -3.15 -19.49
N ASP A 129 5.78 -3.65 -20.63
CA ASP A 129 6.16 -3.19 -21.97
C ASP A 129 5.82 -1.71 -22.19
N GLU A 130 4.66 -1.24 -21.71
CA GLU A 130 4.24 0.15 -21.86
C GLU A 130 5.10 1.11 -21.03
N LEU A 131 5.44 0.72 -19.80
CA LEU A 131 6.26 1.51 -18.90
C LEU A 131 7.76 1.38 -19.19
N GLY A 132 8.18 0.41 -20.01
CA GLY A 132 9.58 0.14 -20.34
C GLY A 132 10.36 -0.57 -19.24
N TYR A 133 9.67 -1.34 -18.38
CA TYR A 133 10.28 -2.12 -17.29
C TYR A 133 10.38 -3.60 -17.65
N SER A 134 11.42 -4.29 -17.18
CA SER A 134 11.52 -5.74 -17.31
C SER A 134 10.93 -6.51 -16.13
N THR A 135 10.75 -5.84 -14.99
CA THR A 135 10.18 -6.39 -13.75
C THR A 135 9.78 -5.24 -12.82
N GLY A 136 9.11 -5.59 -11.73
CA GLY A 136 8.67 -4.68 -10.68
C GLY A 136 8.02 -5.47 -9.54
N VAL A 137 7.65 -4.77 -8.47
CA VAL A 137 6.87 -5.33 -7.37
C VAL A 137 5.40 -5.17 -7.71
N PHE A 138 4.59 -6.21 -7.51
CA PHE A 138 3.14 -6.12 -7.64
C PHE A 138 2.47 -6.53 -6.33
N CYS A 139 1.71 -5.63 -5.72
CA CYS A 139 0.95 -5.91 -4.51
C CYS A 139 -0.55 -5.98 -4.82
N ASP A 140 -1.19 -7.07 -4.40
CA ASP A 140 -2.62 -7.33 -4.62
C ASP A 140 -3.22 -8.05 -3.40
N ASP A 141 -4.46 -7.74 -3.04
CA ASP A 141 -5.17 -8.39 -1.93
C ASP A 141 -5.63 -9.81 -2.28
N THR A 142 -5.64 -10.17 -3.58
CA THR A 142 -6.02 -11.48 -4.08
C THR A 142 -4.79 -12.32 -4.38
N ALA A 143 -4.59 -13.40 -3.63
CA ALA A 143 -3.43 -14.29 -3.77
C ALA A 143 -3.21 -14.84 -5.20
N GLU A 144 -4.28 -15.11 -5.95
CA GLU A 144 -4.20 -15.60 -7.34
C GLU A 144 -3.56 -14.56 -8.27
N ASN A 145 -3.89 -13.29 -8.13
CA ASN A 145 -3.30 -12.21 -8.91
C ASN A 145 -1.80 -12.04 -8.59
N ALA A 146 -1.43 -12.11 -7.31
CA ALA A 146 -0.03 -12.05 -6.89
C ALA A 146 0.78 -13.23 -7.44
N ALA A 147 0.22 -14.44 -7.41
CA ALA A 147 0.85 -15.62 -8.00
C ALA A 147 1.04 -15.48 -9.51
N ALA A 148 0.01 -15.02 -10.23
CA ALA A 148 0.09 -14.82 -11.67
C ALA A 148 1.08 -13.71 -12.08
N ALA A 149 1.20 -12.65 -11.29
CA ALA A 149 2.24 -11.64 -11.49
C ALA A 149 3.65 -12.23 -11.38
N SER A 150 3.84 -13.13 -10.41
CA SER A 150 5.10 -13.86 -10.23
C SER A 150 5.43 -14.75 -11.44
N GLU A 151 4.45 -15.47 -11.97
CA GLU A 151 4.59 -16.25 -13.21
C GLU A 151 4.86 -15.38 -14.44
N ALA A 152 4.41 -14.12 -14.43
CA ALA A 152 4.68 -13.14 -15.48
C ALA A 152 6.05 -12.46 -15.37
N GLY A 153 6.83 -12.71 -14.30
CA GLY A 153 8.17 -12.18 -14.09
C GLY A 153 8.26 -10.95 -13.17
N LEU A 154 7.19 -10.62 -12.46
CA LEU A 154 7.21 -9.64 -11.37
C LEU A 154 7.55 -10.31 -10.03
N ASP A 155 7.86 -9.50 -9.03
CA ASP A 155 7.80 -9.89 -7.63
C ASP A 155 6.36 -9.68 -7.14
N GLY A 156 5.54 -10.73 -7.26
CA GLY A 156 4.13 -10.70 -6.88
C GLY A 156 3.93 -10.99 -5.39
N VAL A 157 3.26 -10.08 -4.69
CA VAL A 157 3.07 -10.11 -3.24
C VAL A 157 1.59 -10.04 -2.90
N HIS A 158 1.13 -11.03 -2.13
CA HIS A 158 -0.21 -11.03 -1.59
C HIS A 158 -0.27 -10.15 -0.33
N VAL A 159 -1.10 -9.11 -0.36
CA VAL A 159 -1.25 -8.09 0.69
C VAL A 159 -2.72 -7.99 1.13
N PRO A 160 -3.23 -8.93 1.94
CA PRO A 160 -4.65 -8.96 2.33
C PRO A 160 -5.07 -7.79 3.24
N ASP A 161 -4.10 -7.04 3.78
CA ASP A 161 -4.31 -5.90 4.67
C ASP A 161 -3.16 -4.88 4.56
N VAL A 162 -3.35 -3.72 5.20
CA VAL A 162 -2.37 -2.62 5.18
C VAL A 162 -1.06 -3.01 5.86
N ALA A 163 -1.11 -3.84 6.91
CA ALA A 163 0.09 -4.31 7.59
C ALA A 163 0.95 -5.20 6.66
N ALA A 164 0.32 -6.05 5.86
CA ALA A 164 0.99 -6.86 4.84
C ALA A 164 1.56 -5.98 3.72
N LEU A 165 0.83 -4.94 3.29
CA LEU A 165 1.36 -3.94 2.36
C LEU A 165 2.61 -3.25 2.92
N ARG A 166 2.55 -2.75 4.16
CA ARG A 166 3.68 -2.12 4.83
C ARG A 166 4.90 -3.04 4.89
N ARG A 167 4.72 -4.28 5.35
CA ARG A 167 5.77 -5.31 5.35
C ARG A 167 6.36 -5.49 3.95
N ALA A 168 5.52 -5.66 2.94
CA ALA A 168 5.94 -5.88 1.57
C ALA A 168 6.82 -4.73 1.04
N LEU A 169 6.44 -3.48 1.34
CA LEU A 169 7.18 -2.30 0.94
C LEU A 169 8.48 -2.13 1.75
N ALA A 170 8.44 -2.36 3.06
CA ALA A 170 9.58 -2.21 3.96
C ALA A 170 10.73 -3.14 3.58
N VAL A 171 10.47 -4.44 3.46
CA VAL A 171 11.51 -5.45 3.15
C VAL A 171 12.10 -5.33 1.74
N ARG A 172 11.51 -4.45 0.90
CA ARG A 172 11.96 -4.13 -0.46
C ARG A 172 12.58 -2.75 -0.55
N ASP A 173 12.84 -2.10 0.59
CA ASP A 173 13.38 -0.75 0.69
C ASP A 173 12.55 0.29 -0.08
N LEU A 174 11.23 0.05 -0.22
CA LEU A 174 10.33 0.98 -0.89
C LEU A 174 9.81 2.06 0.06
N ILE A 175 9.82 1.82 1.37
CA ILE A 175 9.55 2.83 2.40
C ILE A 175 10.74 2.93 3.37
N PRO A 176 10.90 4.03 4.12
CA PRO A 176 11.91 4.13 5.16
C PRO A 176 11.87 2.92 6.13
N PRO A 177 13.03 2.43 6.56
CA PRO A 177 13.12 1.32 7.51
C PRO A 177 12.79 1.74 8.94
N THR A 178 12.86 3.04 9.22
CA THR A 178 12.80 3.60 10.56
C THR A 178 11.37 3.70 11.09
N VAL A 179 11.22 3.48 12.39
CA VAL A 179 10.06 3.83 13.20
C VAL A 179 10.55 4.62 14.40
N LEU A 180 9.82 5.68 14.73
CA LEU A 180 10.07 6.51 15.89
C LEU A 180 9.03 6.17 16.97
N LEU A 181 9.43 5.66 18.13
CA LEU A 181 8.54 5.57 19.29
C LEU A 181 8.62 6.91 20.03
N ILE A 182 7.49 7.55 20.26
CA ILE A 182 7.40 8.90 20.83
C ILE A 182 6.71 8.76 22.18
N LEU A 183 7.43 9.05 23.25
CA LEU A 183 7.03 8.82 24.64
C LEU A 183 7.11 10.12 25.47
N PRO A 184 6.22 10.34 26.44
CA PRO A 184 6.19 11.56 27.22
C PRO A 184 7.31 11.64 28.29
N ASP A 185 7.75 10.48 28.81
CA ASP A 185 8.73 10.40 29.89
C ASP A 185 10.12 9.94 29.40
N ARG A 186 11.16 10.59 29.91
CA ARG A 186 12.54 10.29 29.55
C ARG A 186 13.00 8.94 30.07
N ASP A 187 12.76 8.70 31.35
CA ASP A 187 13.29 7.54 32.05
C ASP A 187 12.61 6.29 31.48
N GLU A 188 11.31 6.37 31.17
CA GLU A 188 10.57 5.33 30.43
C GLU A 188 11.15 5.11 29.02
N ALA A 189 11.48 6.17 28.27
CA ALA A 189 12.09 6.02 26.95
C ALA A 189 13.50 5.39 27.00
N GLU A 190 14.31 5.76 27.99
CA GLU A 190 15.63 5.16 28.20
C GLU A 190 15.54 3.69 28.64
N GLU A 191 14.57 3.34 29.50
CA GLU A 191 14.29 1.96 29.93
C GLU A 191 13.81 1.11 28.75
N LEU A 192 12.78 1.56 28.02
CA LEU A 192 12.25 0.87 26.86
C LEU A 192 13.31 0.66 25.77
N ALA A 193 14.13 1.69 25.49
CA ALA A 193 15.21 1.57 24.52
C ALA A 193 16.24 0.50 24.90
N ALA A 194 16.56 0.38 26.19
CA ALA A 194 17.46 -0.67 26.69
C ALA A 194 16.83 -2.06 26.53
N GLU A 195 15.55 -2.23 26.88
CA GLU A 195 14.82 -3.49 26.71
C GLU A 195 14.73 -3.92 25.24
N LEU A 196 14.39 -2.99 24.35
CA LEU A 196 14.33 -3.22 22.91
C LEU A 196 15.70 -3.63 22.35
N LEU A 197 16.77 -2.97 22.79
CA LEU A 197 18.12 -3.31 22.36
C LEU A 197 18.52 -4.72 22.83
N GLU A 198 18.16 -5.11 24.06
CA GLU A 198 18.36 -6.47 24.56
C GLU A 198 17.53 -7.51 23.79
N ALA A 199 16.32 -7.16 23.36
CA ALA A 199 15.47 -7.98 22.51
C ALA A 199 15.96 -8.08 21.05
N GLY A 200 16.98 -7.31 20.65
CA GLY A 200 17.62 -7.37 19.34
C GLY A 200 17.12 -6.33 18.34
N TRP A 201 16.32 -5.36 18.78
CA TRP A 201 16.04 -4.18 17.98
C TRP A 201 17.26 -3.26 17.92
N GLY A 202 17.33 -2.40 16.92
CA GLY A 202 18.40 -1.40 16.85
C GLY A 202 18.09 -0.24 15.91
N PRO A 203 18.73 0.92 16.10
CA PRO A 203 19.78 1.18 17.09
C PRO A 203 19.28 1.56 18.49
N CYS A 204 17.97 1.78 18.67
CA CYS A 204 17.34 2.23 19.92
C CYS A 204 17.93 3.56 20.43
N HIS A 205 18.17 4.51 19.52
CA HIS A 205 18.73 5.81 19.89
C HIS A 205 17.66 6.70 20.51
N VAL A 206 17.85 7.05 21.79
CA VAL A 206 16.99 7.99 22.51
C VAL A 206 17.45 9.42 22.27
N HIS A 207 16.55 10.28 21.81
CA HIS A 207 16.80 11.69 21.66
C HIS A 207 15.55 12.51 21.95
N ARG A 208 15.74 13.77 22.30
CA ARG A 208 14.64 14.72 22.51
C ARG A 208 14.25 15.33 21.18
N ASP A 209 12.97 15.30 20.85
CA ASP A 209 12.41 16.07 19.73
C ASP A 209 11.44 17.13 20.26
N MET A 210 11.41 18.29 19.61
CA MET A 210 10.40 19.31 19.90
C MET A 210 9.40 19.26 18.76
N LEU A 211 8.31 18.50 18.93
CA LEU A 211 7.23 18.50 17.96
C LEU A 211 6.70 19.93 17.83
N ALA A 212 6.60 20.40 16.59
CA ALA A 212 6.29 21.80 16.29
C ALA A 212 4.83 22.11 16.66
N GLY A 213 4.58 22.60 17.88
CA GLY A 213 3.23 22.98 18.28
C GLY A 213 3.06 23.58 19.67
N GLU A 214 3.90 23.25 20.64
CA GLU A 214 3.66 23.64 22.03
C GLU A 214 4.77 24.59 22.54
N ASP A 215 4.36 25.83 22.83
CA ASP A 215 5.20 26.92 23.33
C ASP A 215 5.47 26.78 24.86
N ASP A 216 5.03 25.67 25.46
CA ASP A 216 5.26 25.33 26.86
C ASP A 216 6.45 24.36 26.94
N ALA A 217 7.59 24.87 27.42
CA ALA A 217 8.86 24.13 27.53
C ALA A 217 8.85 22.93 28.50
N GLU A 218 7.68 22.54 29.02
CA GLU A 218 7.47 21.46 29.99
C GLU A 218 6.86 20.19 29.37
N ASP A 219 6.28 20.26 28.16
CA ASP A 219 5.79 19.10 27.40
C ASP A 219 6.82 18.75 26.33
N VAL A 220 7.67 17.77 26.63
CA VAL A 220 8.76 17.33 25.73
C VAL A 220 8.58 15.86 25.42
N ASP A 221 8.59 15.53 24.14
CA ASP A 221 8.55 14.14 23.72
C ASP A 221 9.98 13.56 23.60
N TRP A 222 10.13 12.33 24.08
CA TRP A 222 11.33 11.53 23.97
C TRP A 222 11.14 10.49 22.87
N VAL A 223 12.07 10.47 21.94
CA VAL A 223 12.00 9.63 20.75
C VAL A 223 12.99 8.49 20.84
N VAL A 224 12.51 7.26 20.72
CA VAL A 224 13.33 6.06 20.52
C VAL A 224 13.32 5.70 19.04
N GLU A 225 14.48 5.82 18.38
CA GLU A 225 14.64 5.50 16.96
C GLU A 225 14.99 4.02 16.75
N LEU A 226 14.17 3.33 15.96
CA LEU A 226 14.34 1.92 15.58
C LEU A 226 14.44 1.80 14.07
N THR A 227 15.46 1.11 13.56
CA THR A 227 15.68 0.89 12.12
C THR A 227 15.62 -0.60 11.75
N THR A 228 15.95 -1.49 12.68
CA THR A 228 16.07 -2.93 12.43
C THR A 228 15.42 -3.71 13.55
N ALA A 229 14.70 -4.76 13.19
CA ALA A 229 14.03 -5.68 14.09
C ALA A 229 14.93 -6.87 14.45
N PRO A 230 14.56 -7.69 15.46
CA PRO A 230 15.37 -8.83 15.90
C PRO A 230 15.68 -9.88 14.82
N ASP A 231 14.78 -10.01 13.83
CA ASP A 231 14.96 -10.91 12.69
C ASP A 231 15.82 -10.32 11.54
N GLY A 232 16.31 -9.09 11.72
CA GLY A 232 17.13 -8.37 10.75
C GLY A 232 16.33 -7.62 9.68
N SER A 233 15.00 -7.70 9.70
CA SER A 233 14.14 -6.92 8.80
C SER A 233 14.02 -5.46 9.27
N PRO A 234 13.55 -4.55 8.39
CA PRO A 234 13.32 -3.16 8.78
C PRO A 234 12.30 -3.02 9.92
N ALA A 235 12.53 -2.10 10.85
CA ALA A 235 11.59 -1.86 11.95
C ALA A 235 10.20 -1.47 11.44
N SER A 236 10.12 -0.74 10.33
CA SER A 236 8.84 -0.37 9.69
C SER A 236 8.00 -1.56 9.21
N ALA A 237 8.58 -2.76 9.05
CA ALA A 237 7.83 -3.99 8.77
C ALA A 237 7.00 -4.46 9.98
N HIS A 238 7.35 -4.03 11.19
CA HIS A 238 6.73 -4.44 12.45
C HIS A 238 5.93 -3.31 13.11
N ARG A 239 5.44 -2.38 12.29
CA ARG A 239 4.76 -1.17 12.78
C ARG A 239 3.62 -1.46 13.76
N ALA A 240 2.79 -2.47 13.51
CA ALA A 240 1.70 -2.82 14.42
C ALA A 240 2.16 -3.25 15.82
N GLU A 241 3.25 -4.02 15.91
CA GLU A 241 3.84 -4.42 17.20
C GLU A 241 4.41 -3.19 17.94
N LEU A 242 5.03 -2.28 17.20
CA LEU A 242 5.58 -1.04 17.74
C LEU A 242 4.50 -0.02 18.13
N ASP A 243 3.36 0.00 17.44
CA ASP A 243 2.19 0.81 17.78
C ASP A 243 1.59 0.34 19.11
N GLU A 244 1.35 -0.97 19.26
CA GLU A 244 0.86 -1.57 20.51
C GLU A 244 1.84 -1.28 21.67
N LEU A 245 3.14 -1.45 21.43
CA LEU A 245 4.17 -1.16 22.43
C LEU A 245 4.19 0.32 22.82
N ALA A 246 4.08 1.25 21.87
CA ALA A 246 4.05 2.67 22.19
C ALA A 246 2.81 3.03 23.02
N GLU A 247 1.64 2.46 22.68
CA GLU A 247 0.39 2.68 23.43
C GLU A 247 0.47 2.18 24.87
N GLU A 248 1.18 1.07 25.14
CA GLU A 248 1.42 0.57 26.51
C GLU A 248 2.21 1.56 27.39
N HIS A 249 2.94 2.49 26.77
CA HIS A 249 3.73 3.54 27.40
C HIS A 249 3.13 4.95 27.20
N ASP A 250 1.81 5.04 26.99
CA ASP A 250 1.08 6.30 26.76
C ASP A 250 1.65 7.14 25.59
N GLY A 251 2.32 6.48 24.64
CA GLY A 251 2.98 7.07 23.49
C GLY A 251 2.33 6.72 22.16
N PHE A 252 3.02 7.08 21.08
CA PHE A 252 2.62 6.77 19.71
C PHE A 252 3.83 6.62 18.79
N THR A 253 3.59 6.23 17.55
CA THR A 253 4.66 6.00 16.57
C THR A 253 4.68 7.03 15.44
N GLY A 254 5.88 7.36 14.97
CA GLY A 254 6.15 8.23 13.83
C GLY A 254 6.88 7.50 12.68
N ASP A 255 6.88 8.14 11.51
CA ASP A 255 7.63 7.76 10.29
C ASP A 255 8.87 8.64 10.08
#